data_AF-A0A1B4G2A1-F1
#
_entry.id   AF-A0A1B4G2A1-F1
#
_cell.length_a   1.000
_cell.length_b   1.000
_cell.length_c   1.000
_cell.angle_alpha   90.00
_cell.angle_beta   90.00
_cell.angle_gamma   90.00
#
_symmetry.space_group_name_H-M   'P 1'
#
loop_
_entity.id
_entity.type
_entity.pdbx_description
1 polymer ?
#
loop_
_entity_poly.entity_id
_entity_poly.type
_entity_poly.pdbx_seq_one_letter_code
_entity_poly.pdbx_strand_id
1 'polypeptide(L)'
;MQFVDICIEFPSGILIADCGTYDAELSMVYVSSRVRALLAAMQESESPPEITASWDGYEAELIHSAGDRFAVVSVVPPDSSLQSRLGARLVRASWSRDQRQQFGRYLHTLSAAALAGAVGLWHSTSSWELAEVFNVAILVLFSMVSFLAGMDSMNGD
;
A
#
# COMPACT_ATOMS: atom_id res chain seq x y z
N MET A 1 7.83 -20.59 12.81
CA MET A 1 7.28 -19.29 13.26
C MET A 1 7.89 -18.19 12.41
N GLN A 2 7.05 -17.43 11.72
CA GLN A 2 7.45 -16.36 10.81
C GLN A 2 6.86 -15.03 11.27
N PHE A 3 7.62 -13.94 11.15
CA PHE A 3 7.08 -12.60 11.43
C PHE A 3 6.15 -12.17 10.31
N VAL A 4 5.00 -11.63 10.69
CA VAL A 4 3.96 -11.16 9.76
C VAL A 4 3.54 -9.76 10.14
N ASP A 5 3.26 -8.93 9.13
CA ASP A 5 2.71 -7.60 9.35
C ASP A 5 1.19 -7.70 9.43
N ILE A 6 0.60 -7.05 10.43
CA ILE A 6 -0.82 -7.14 10.76
C ILE A 6 -1.43 -5.76 10.63
N CYS A 7 -2.57 -5.69 9.94
CA CYS A 7 -3.36 -4.49 9.77
C CYS A 7 -4.79 -4.74 10.24
N ILE A 8 -5.27 -3.90 11.16
CA ILE A 8 -6.63 -3.93 11.70
C ILE A 8 -7.31 -2.62 11.32
N GLU A 9 -8.39 -2.73 10.55
CA GLU A 9 -9.17 -1.58 10.08
C GLU A 9 -10.57 -1.62 10.70
N PHE A 10 -10.90 -0.58 11.47
CA PHE A 10 -12.24 -0.41 12.03
C PHE A 10 -13.13 0.38 11.06
N PRO A 11 -14.45 0.14 11.07
CA PRO A 11 -15.40 0.89 10.23
C PRO A 11 -15.44 2.39 10.48
N SER A 12 -14.99 2.85 11.65
CA SER A 12 -14.82 4.26 11.97
C SER A 12 -13.62 4.93 11.25
N GLY A 13 -12.80 4.15 10.55
CA GLY A 13 -11.58 4.60 9.88
C GLY A 13 -10.33 4.53 10.76
N ILE A 14 -10.42 3.96 11.97
CA ILE A 14 -9.25 3.70 12.81
C ILE A 14 -8.44 2.55 12.22
N LEU A 15 -7.15 2.78 12.03
CA LEU A 15 -6.18 1.79 11.56
C LEU A 15 -5.14 1.50 12.64
N ILE A 16 -4.94 0.21 12.93
CA ILE A 16 -3.89 -0.26 13.84
C ILE A 16 -2.96 -1.20 13.04
N ALA A 17 -1.70 -0.82 12.93
CA ALA A 17 -0.64 -1.63 12.34
C ALA A 17 0.31 -2.14 13.44
N ASP A 18 0.64 -3.43 13.40
CA ASP A 18 1.61 -4.05 14.31
C ASP A 18 2.27 -5.26 13.64
N CYS A 19 3.30 -5.82 14.27
CA CYS A 19 3.91 -7.08 13.84
C CYS A 19 3.42 -8.23 14.73
N GLY A 20 3.21 -9.39 14.14
CA GLY A 20 2.87 -10.62 14.84
C GLY A 20 3.71 -11.80 14.39
N THR A 21 3.36 -12.98 14.90
CA THR A 21 4.01 -14.24 14.55
C THR A 21 2.99 -15.21 13.97
N TYR A 22 3.25 -15.72 12.78
CA TYR A 22 2.47 -16.79 12.16
C TYR A 22 3.04 -18.15 12.51
N ASP A 23 2.15 -19.04 12.95
CA ASP A 23 2.38 -20.45 13.16
C ASP A 23 1.66 -21.27 12.07
N ALA A 24 2.45 -21.84 11.16
CA ALA A 24 1.96 -22.60 10.02
C ALA A 24 1.35 -23.96 10.43
N GLU A 25 1.77 -24.55 11.55
CA GLU A 25 1.22 -25.83 12.01
C GLU A 25 -0.21 -25.66 12.51
N LEU A 26 -0.48 -24.53 13.17
CA LEU A 26 -1.78 -24.20 13.73
C LEU A 26 -2.63 -23.33 12.81
N SER A 27 -2.05 -22.77 11.74
CA SER A 27 -2.68 -21.76 10.89
C SER A 27 -3.19 -20.55 11.68
N MET A 28 -2.39 -20.13 12.68
CA MET A 28 -2.75 -19.05 13.61
C MET A 28 -1.73 -17.92 13.55
N VAL A 29 -2.23 -16.69 13.67
CA VAL A 29 -1.42 -15.49 13.86
C VAL A 29 -1.55 -15.01 15.32
N TYR A 30 -0.40 -14.76 15.94
CA TYR A 30 -0.27 -14.25 17.29
C TYR A 30 0.11 -12.77 17.27
N VAL A 31 -0.67 -11.95 17.96
CA VAL A 31 -0.42 -10.50 18.10
C VAL A 31 0.25 -10.15 19.42
N SER A 32 0.80 -8.94 19.51
CA SER A 32 1.28 -8.41 20.79
C SER A 32 0.16 -8.24 21.82
N SER A 33 0.51 -8.37 23.10
CA SER A 33 -0.43 -8.18 24.21
C SER A 33 -1.05 -6.78 24.25
N ARG A 34 -0.35 -5.78 23.70
CA ARG A 34 -0.80 -4.39 23.55
C ARG A 34 -1.91 -4.27 22.50
N VAL A 35 -1.73 -4.88 21.32
CA VAL A 35 -2.79 -4.89 20.29
C VAL A 35 -4.02 -5.60 20.78
N ARG A 36 -3.87 -6.71 21.51
CA ARG A 36 -5.00 -7.37 22.17
C ARG A 36 -5.76 -6.43 23.10
N ALA A 37 -5.06 -5.67 23.95
CA ALA A 37 -5.70 -4.75 24.88
C ALA A 37 -6.45 -3.63 24.15
N LEU A 38 -5.89 -3.11 23.05
CA LEU A 38 -6.55 -2.12 22.19
C LEU A 38 -7.79 -2.69 21.51
N LEU A 39 -7.69 -3.88 20.91
CA LEU A 39 -8.83 -4.54 20.27
C LEU A 39 -9.97 -4.79 21.26
N ALA A 40 -9.67 -5.26 22.47
CA ALA A 40 -10.68 -5.48 23.51
C ALA A 40 -11.39 -4.18 23.89
N ALA A 41 -10.66 -3.07 24.03
CA ALA A 41 -11.25 -1.76 24.33
C ALA A 41 -12.13 -1.23 23.18
N MET A 42 -11.72 -1.46 21.93
CA MET A 42 -12.47 -1.00 20.75
C MET A 42 -13.71 -1.86 20.47
N GLN A 43 -13.69 -3.16 20.78
CA GLN A 43 -14.85 -4.05 20.64
C GLN A 43 -16.06 -3.60 21.46
N GLU A 44 -15.87 -2.81 22.52
CA GLU A 44 -16.97 -2.27 23.32
C GLU A 44 -17.72 -1.13 22.64
N SER A 45 -17.08 -0.41 21.71
CA SER A 45 -17.62 0.81 21.08
C SER A 45 -17.79 0.72 19.56
N GLU A 46 -17.07 -0.19 18.91
CA GLU A 46 -16.96 -0.28 17.45
C GLU A 46 -17.61 -1.55 16.92
N SER A 47 -18.00 -1.50 15.64
CA SER A 47 -18.35 -2.69 14.88
C SER A 47 -17.10 -3.55 14.61
N PRO A 48 -17.24 -4.86 14.34
CA PRO A 48 -16.11 -5.76 14.13
C PRO A 48 -15.14 -5.22 13.04
N PRO A 49 -13.83 -5.17 13.32
CA PRO A 49 -12.84 -4.70 12.35
C PRO A 49 -12.54 -5.76 11.29
N GLU A 50 -12.05 -5.31 10.15
CA GLU A 50 -11.38 -6.15 9.16
C GLU A 50 -9.92 -6.33 9.59
N ILE A 51 -9.44 -7.57 9.61
CA ILE A 51 -8.09 -7.90 10.08
C ILE A 51 -7.37 -8.68 9.00
N THR A 52 -6.21 -8.19 8.61
CA THR A 52 -5.36 -8.82 7.59
C THR A 52 -3.96 -9.04 8.12
N ALA A 53 -3.31 -10.10 7.63
CA ALA A 53 -1.89 -10.36 7.86
C ALA A 53 -1.17 -10.56 6.53
N SER A 54 0.09 -10.14 6.46
CA SER A 54 0.92 -10.31 5.27
C SER A 54 2.33 -10.76 5.59
N TRP A 55 2.89 -11.61 4.73
CA TRP A 55 4.27 -12.12 4.83
C TRP A 55 4.76 -12.62 3.47
N ASP A 56 6.01 -12.35 3.10
CA ASP A 56 6.62 -12.83 1.85
C ASP A 56 5.74 -12.63 0.58
N GLY A 57 4.92 -11.59 0.55
CA GLY A 57 3.97 -11.29 -0.53
C GLY A 57 2.67 -12.09 -0.50
N TYR A 58 2.49 -12.99 0.46
CA TYR A 58 1.21 -13.61 0.80
C TYR A 58 0.37 -12.66 1.64
N GLU A 59 -0.93 -12.69 1.42
CA GLU A 59 -1.92 -11.94 2.19
C GLU A 59 -2.95 -12.91 2.75
N ALA A 60 -3.35 -12.70 4.01
CA ALA A 60 -4.33 -13.53 4.67
C ALA A 60 -5.38 -12.71 5.38
N GLU A 61 -6.65 -13.08 5.18
CA GLU A 61 -7.75 -12.58 5.98
C GLU A 61 -7.81 -13.34 7.30
N LEU A 62 -7.91 -12.59 8.39
CA LEU A 62 -7.87 -13.09 9.75
C LEU A 62 -9.24 -12.92 10.41
N ILE A 63 -9.72 -13.97 11.07
CA ILE A 63 -10.91 -13.90 11.93
C ILE A 63 -10.50 -14.13 13.38
N HIS A 64 -11.07 -13.33 14.29
CA HIS A 64 -10.87 -13.48 15.72
C HIS A 64 -11.38 -14.84 16.18
N SER A 65 -10.47 -15.70 16.66
CA SER A 65 -10.81 -17.07 17.05
C SER A 65 -10.93 -17.19 18.57
N ALA A 66 -9.96 -16.65 19.32
CA ALA A 66 -10.03 -16.51 20.78
C ALA A 66 -8.87 -15.64 21.30
N GLY A 67 -9.18 -14.64 22.12
CA GLY A 67 -8.16 -13.89 22.88
C GLY A 67 -7.14 -13.16 22.00
N ASP A 68 -5.86 -13.58 22.08
CA ASP A 68 -4.70 -13.05 21.33
C ASP A 68 -4.44 -13.75 19.98
N ARG A 69 -5.35 -14.64 19.56
CA ARG A 69 -5.11 -15.50 18.39
C ARG A 69 -6.13 -15.24 17.30
N PHE A 70 -5.61 -15.08 16.10
CA PHE A 70 -6.38 -14.94 14.88
C PHE A 70 -6.20 -16.17 14.02
N ALA A 71 -7.32 -16.72 13.56
CA ALA A 71 -7.31 -17.83 12.62
C ALA A 71 -7.18 -17.26 11.19
N VAL A 72 -6.31 -17.87 10.40
CA VAL A 72 -6.19 -17.58 8.97
C VAL A 72 -7.34 -18.23 8.22
N VAL A 73 -8.16 -17.44 7.55
CA VAL A 73 -9.38 -17.91 6.86
C VAL A 73 -9.18 -18.05 5.37
N SER A 74 -8.44 -17.12 4.77
CA SER A 74 -8.06 -17.19 3.37
C SER A 74 -6.61 -16.77 3.24
N VAL A 75 -5.87 -17.39 2.31
CA VAL A 75 -4.52 -16.97 1.94
C VAL A 75 -4.51 -16.72 0.44
N VAL A 76 -4.22 -15.49 0.06
CA VAL A 76 -4.01 -15.08 -1.33
C VAL A 76 -2.51 -15.22 -1.61
N PRO A 77 -2.10 -16.09 -2.55
CA PRO A 77 -0.70 -16.21 -2.93
C PRO A 77 -0.21 -14.92 -3.62
N PRO A 78 1.10 -14.61 -3.55
CA PRO A 78 1.68 -13.47 -4.22
C PRO A 78 1.38 -13.53 -5.71
N ASP A 79 0.50 -12.65 -6.17
CA ASP A 79 0.11 -12.59 -7.56
C ASP A 79 1.32 -12.09 -8.37
N SER A 80 1.80 -12.89 -9.32
CA SER A 80 2.97 -12.59 -10.16
C SER A 80 2.75 -11.42 -11.12
N SER A 81 1.56 -10.80 -11.12
CA SER A 81 1.25 -9.62 -11.91
C SER A 81 1.47 -8.34 -11.09
N LEU A 82 2.57 -7.66 -11.42
CA LEU A 82 2.74 -6.20 -11.47
C LEU A 82 1.74 -5.39 -10.64
N GLN A 83 2.24 -4.74 -9.58
CA GLN A 83 1.57 -3.82 -8.65
C GLN A 83 0.97 -4.52 -7.44
N SER A 84 1.80 -4.72 -6.40
CA SER A 84 1.27 -4.86 -5.04
C SER A 84 0.58 -3.55 -4.67
N ARG A 85 -0.72 -3.49 -4.96
CA ARG A 85 -1.62 -2.43 -4.52
C ARG A 85 -1.56 -2.29 -2.99
N LEU A 86 -1.15 -3.34 -2.26
CA LEU A 86 -0.93 -3.27 -0.82
C LEU A 86 0.43 -2.74 -0.37
N GLY A 87 1.55 -2.90 -1.09
CA GLY A 87 2.82 -2.27 -0.68
C GLY A 87 2.72 -0.75 -0.73
N ALA A 88 2.01 -0.24 -1.73
CA ALA A 88 1.63 1.17 -1.80
C ALA A 88 0.58 1.55 -0.75
N ARG A 89 -0.41 0.69 -0.43
CA ARG A 89 -1.41 0.97 0.60
C ARG A 89 -0.88 0.88 2.02
N LEU A 90 0.00 -0.05 2.39
CA LEU A 90 0.58 -0.15 3.73
C LEU A 90 1.50 1.07 4.02
N VAL A 91 2.30 1.47 3.02
CA VAL A 91 3.09 2.70 3.13
C VAL A 91 2.18 3.93 3.16
N ARG A 92 1.16 4.03 2.30
CA ARG A 92 0.21 5.18 2.31
C ARG A 92 -0.76 5.19 3.49
N ALA A 93 -1.10 4.05 4.08
CA ALA A 93 -1.96 3.92 5.26
C ALA A 93 -1.22 4.39 6.51
N SER A 94 0.12 4.26 6.54
CA SER A 94 0.96 4.87 7.56
C SER A 94 1.13 6.38 7.42
N TRP A 95 0.73 6.96 6.28
CA TRP A 95 0.91 8.38 6.00
C TRP A 95 -0.30 9.21 6.42
N SER A 96 -0.03 10.27 7.18
CA SER A 96 -1.01 11.29 7.50
C SER A 96 -1.52 11.98 6.23
N ARG A 97 -2.71 12.60 6.31
CA ARG A 97 -3.31 13.37 5.21
C ARG A 97 -2.34 14.39 4.61
N ASP A 98 -1.57 15.08 5.46
CA ASP A 98 -0.60 16.08 4.99
C ASP A 98 0.56 15.44 4.22
N GLN A 99 1.09 14.31 4.68
CA GLN A 99 2.13 13.55 3.96
C GLN A 99 1.63 13.04 2.60
N ARG A 100 0.39 12.53 2.55
CA ARG A 100 -0.27 12.12 1.30
C ARG A 100 -0.44 13.29 0.33
N GLN A 101 -0.78 14.48 0.83
CA GLN A 101 -0.89 15.70 0.02
C GLN A 101 0.47 16.21 -0.48
N GLN A 102 1.50 16.21 0.38
CA GLN A 102 2.85 16.61 0.00
C GLN A 102 3.42 15.68 -1.07
N PHE A 103 3.24 14.37 -0.90
CA PHE A 103 3.65 13.39 -1.90
C PHE A 103 2.90 13.55 -3.22
N GLY A 104 1.58 13.80 -3.18
CA GLY A 104 0.80 14.10 -4.38
C GLY A 104 1.32 15.32 -5.14
N ARG A 105 1.63 16.41 -4.44
CA ARG A 105 2.24 17.63 -5.05
C ARG A 105 3.62 17.36 -5.64
N TYR A 106 4.43 16.55 -4.96
CA TYR A 106 5.72 16.11 -5.46
C TYR A 106 5.57 15.33 -6.77
N LEU A 107 4.65 14.36 -6.83
CA LEU A 107 4.36 13.59 -8.03
C LEU A 107 3.83 14.44 -9.19
N HIS A 108 2.98 15.43 -8.92
CA HIS A 108 2.56 16.40 -9.95
C HIS A 108 3.72 17.24 -10.48
N THR A 109 4.69 17.58 -9.63
CA THR A 109 5.90 18.31 -10.04
C THR A 109 6.77 17.43 -10.94
N LEU A 110 6.97 16.15 -10.59
CA LEU A 110 7.66 15.19 -11.45
C LEU A 110 6.94 14.98 -12.78
N SER A 111 5.61 14.93 -12.76
CA SER A 111 4.79 14.81 -13.97
C SER A 111 5.01 15.98 -14.92
N ALA A 112 5.01 17.21 -14.40
CA ALA A 112 5.29 18.42 -15.16
C ALA A 112 6.72 18.45 -15.69
N ALA A 113 7.70 18.05 -14.87
CA ALA A 113 9.11 17.97 -15.26
C ALA A 113 9.34 16.95 -16.38
N ALA A 114 8.70 15.78 -16.30
CA ALA A 114 8.78 14.74 -17.34
C ALA A 114 8.18 15.24 -18.66
N LEU A 115 7.04 15.95 -18.62
CA LEU A 115 6.45 16.54 -19.82
C LEU A 115 7.34 17.63 -20.44
N ALA A 116 7.91 18.51 -19.60
CA ALA A 116 8.87 19.50 -20.06
C ALA A 116 10.11 18.85 -20.67
N GLY A 117 10.60 17.74 -20.08
CA GLY A 117 11.68 16.94 -20.62
C GLY A 117 11.34 16.32 -21.98
N ALA A 118 10.12 15.80 -22.15
CA ALA A 118 9.67 15.24 -23.43
C ALA A 118 9.65 16.31 -24.53
N VAL A 119 9.11 17.50 -24.23
CA VAL A 119 9.10 18.64 -25.17
C VAL A 119 10.53 19.11 -25.47
N GLY A 120 11.38 19.19 -24.45
CA GLY A 120 12.78 19.57 -24.60
C GLY A 120 13.55 18.61 -25.50
N LEU A 121 13.41 17.30 -25.27
CA LEU A 121 14.03 16.26 -26.09
C LEU A 121 13.50 16.27 -27.52
N TRP A 122 12.18 16.40 -27.70
CA TRP A 122 11.57 16.52 -29.02
C TRP A 122 12.13 17.69 -29.82
N HIS A 123 12.30 18.85 -29.17
CA HIS A 123 12.76 20.07 -29.84
C HIS A 123 14.29 20.11 -30.04
N SER A 124 15.09 19.45 -29.19
CA SER A 124 16.54 19.40 -29.34
C SER A 124 17.01 18.33 -30.34
N THR A 125 16.17 17.34 -30.64
CA THR A 125 16.50 16.23 -31.52
C THR A 125 16.45 16.64 -32.99
N SER A 126 17.60 16.61 -33.66
CA SER A 126 17.70 16.91 -35.11
C SER A 126 17.64 15.65 -35.99
N SER A 127 17.93 14.48 -35.42
CA SER A 127 17.90 13.18 -36.11
C SER A 127 17.11 12.17 -35.28
N TRP A 128 16.06 11.60 -35.87
CA TRP A 128 15.16 10.69 -35.18
C TRP A 128 15.61 9.24 -35.34
N GLU A 129 16.24 8.72 -34.28
CA GLU A 129 16.49 7.30 -34.13
C GLU A 129 15.43 6.63 -33.25
N LEU A 130 15.33 5.30 -33.35
CA LEU A 130 14.40 4.50 -32.56
C LEU A 130 14.55 4.75 -31.05
N ALA A 131 15.79 4.92 -30.58
CA ALA A 131 16.08 5.24 -29.18
C ALA A 131 15.45 6.56 -28.73
N GLU A 132 15.48 7.61 -29.55
CA GLU A 132 14.92 8.91 -29.17
C GLU A 132 13.39 8.90 -29.15
N VAL A 133 12.78 8.15 -30.07
CA VAL A 133 11.34 7.89 -30.04
C VAL A 133 10.95 7.18 -28.74
N PHE A 134 11.73 6.17 -28.33
CA PHE A 134 11.51 5.47 -27.06
C PHE A 134 11.69 6.40 -25.85
N ASN A 135 12.73 7.25 -25.84
CA ASN A 135 13.00 8.19 -24.75
C ASN A 135 11.84 9.19 -24.57
N VAL A 136 11.34 9.77 -25.66
CA VAL A 136 10.17 10.67 -25.61
C VAL A 136 8.93 9.92 -25.12
N ALA A 137 8.67 8.71 -25.62
CA ALA A 137 7.53 7.90 -25.19
C ALA A 137 7.59 7.56 -23.69
N ILE A 138 8.77 7.23 -23.17
CA ILE A 138 9.00 6.95 -21.76
C ILE A 138 8.74 8.20 -20.91
N LEU A 139 9.19 9.38 -21.34
CA LEU A 139 8.95 10.63 -20.61
C LEU A 139 7.46 10.98 -20.56
N VAL A 140 6.72 10.77 -21.65
CA VAL A 140 5.25 10.92 -21.67
C VAL A 140 4.58 9.92 -20.74
N LEU A 141 5.03 8.66 -20.74
CA LEU A 141 4.51 7.64 -19.84
C LEU A 141 4.76 7.98 -18.37
N PHE A 142 5.99 8.41 -18.02
CA PHE A 142 6.32 8.87 -16.66
C PHE A 142 5.48 10.06 -16.24
N SER A 143 5.23 11.00 -17.15
CA SER A 143 4.35 12.15 -16.90
C SER A 143 2.94 11.67 -16.52
N MET A 144 2.36 10.77 -17.32
CA MET A 144 1.02 10.23 -17.08
C MET A 144 0.91 9.42 -15.79
N VAL A 145 1.83 8.47 -15.56
CA VAL A 145 1.82 7.62 -14.37
C VAL A 145 1.98 8.44 -13.10
N SER A 146 2.92 9.40 -13.09
CA SER A 146 3.14 10.28 -11.93
C SER A 146 1.92 11.16 -11.65
N PHE A 147 1.25 11.66 -12.70
CA PHE A 147 0.03 12.44 -12.56
C PHE A 147 -1.10 11.63 -11.90
N LEU A 148 -1.38 10.43 -12.43
CA LEU A 148 -2.41 9.54 -11.90
C LEU A 148 -2.11 9.13 -10.46
N ALA A 149 -0.86 8.75 -10.18
CA ALA A 149 -0.43 8.39 -8.83
C ALA A 149 -0.50 9.56 -7.84
N GLY A 150 -0.26 10.80 -8.31
CA GLY A 150 -0.40 12.03 -7.53
C GLY A 150 -1.86 12.31 -7.16
N MET A 151 -2.78 12.20 -8.11
CA MET A 151 -4.22 12.33 -7.87
C MET A 151 -4.71 11.27 -6.88
N ASP A 152 -4.34 10.01 -7.10
CA ASP A 152 -4.72 8.90 -6.22
C ASP A 152 -4.17 9.07 -4.79
N SER A 153 -2.98 9.65 -4.64
CA SER A 153 -2.42 9.96 -3.32
C SER A 153 -3.21 11.06 -2.58
N MET A 154 -3.79 12.01 -3.31
CA MET A 154 -4.51 13.14 -2.71
C MET A 154 -5.98 12.84 -2.41
N ASN A 155 -6.51 11.73 -2.95
CA ASN A 155 -7.87 11.27 -2.72
C ASN A 155 -7.92 10.32 -1.51
N GLY A 156 -8.81 10.62 -0.56
CA GLY A 156 -8.98 9.86 0.69
C GLY A 156 -8.96 10.78 1.90
N ASP A 157 -10.12 10.97 2.53
CA ASP A 157 -10.22 11.45 3.91
C ASP A 157 -9.76 10.33 4.84
#